data_AF-A0A929TAI1-F1
#
_entry.id   AF-A0A929TAI1-F1
#
_cell.length_a   1.000
_cell.length_b   1.000
_cell.length_c   1.000
_cell.angle_alpha   90.00
_cell.angle_beta   90.00
_cell.angle_gamma   90.00
#
_symmetry.space_group_name_H-M   'P 1'
#
loop_
_entity.id
_entity.type
_entity.pdbx_description
1 polymer ?
#
loop_
_entity_poly.entity_id
_entity_poly.type
_entity_poly.pdbx_seq_one_letter_code
_entity_poly.pdbx_strand_id
1 'polypeptide(L)' 'MPLEMRQQHFNAETESAIRESREILSGNTPARRYRSAGELFRELDAEEKVIDAFACDNRRIPERLQKNKKARL' A
#
# COMPACT_ATOMS: atom_id res chain seq x y z
N MET A 1 24.33 20.16 -11.51
CA MET A 1 23.69 19.95 -10.20
C MET A 1 24.16 18.62 -9.64
N PRO A 2 24.93 18.59 -8.54
CA PRO A 2 25.22 17.35 -7.82
C PRO A 2 23.95 16.83 -7.13
N LEU A 3 23.76 15.50 -7.07
CA LEU A 3 22.71 14.87 -6.27
C LEU A 3 23.18 14.79 -4.82
N GLU A 4 22.43 15.41 -3.90
CA GLU A 4 22.74 15.40 -2.47
C GLU A 4 22.26 14.08 -1.84
N MET A 5 23.21 13.20 -1.55
CA MET A 5 22.96 11.90 -0.90
C MET A 5 22.72 12.08 0.60
N ARG A 6 21.47 12.27 1.00
CA ARG A 6 21.06 12.16 2.41
C ARG A 6 21.07 10.66 2.78
N GLN A 7 21.79 10.26 3.83
CA GLN A 7 21.67 8.91 4.40
C GLN A 7 20.29 8.79 5.07
N GLN A 8 19.29 8.41 4.28
CA GLN A 8 17.92 8.23 4.72
C GLN A 8 17.82 6.86 5.38
N HIS A 9 17.52 6.81 6.69
CA HIS A 9 16.97 5.58 7.26
C HIS A 9 15.61 5.37 6.59
N PHE A 10 15.55 4.36 5.73
CA PHE A 10 14.34 4.01 5.01
C PHE A 10 13.28 3.53 6.01
N ASN A 11 12.00 3.83 5.75
CA ASN A 11 10.94 3.20 6.52
C ASN A 11 10.90 1.70 6.19
N ALA A 12 10.27 0.89 7.05
CA ALA A 12 10.21 -0.56 6.87
C ALA A 12 9.61 -0.98 5.51
N GLU A 13 8.65 -0.20 4.99
CA GLU A 13 8.03 -0.42 3.67
C GLU A 13 9.02 -0.20 2.52
N THR A 14 9.88 0.81 2.60
CA THR A 14 10.89 1.07 1.58
C THR A 14 11.99 0.01 1.65
N GLU A 15 12.38 -0.41 2.85
CA GLU A 15 13.34 -1.51 3.02
C GLU A 15 12.81 -2.83 2.45
N SER A 16 11.53 -3.14 2.67
CA SER A 16 10.91 -4.35 2.11
C SER A 16 10.84 -4.28 0.59
N ALA A 17 10.44 -3.14 0.01
CA ALA A 17 10.39 -2.93 -1.44
C ALA A 17 11.80 -3.05 -2.09
N ILE A 18 12.84 -2.53 -1.45
CA ILE A 18 14.23 -2.67 -1.91
C ILE A 18 14.65 -4.14 -1.87
N ARG A 19 14.30 -4.86 -0.79
CA ARG A 19 14.62 -6.28 -0.66
C ARG A 19 13.92 -7.11 -1.74
N GLU A 20 12.62 -6.91 -1.93
CA GLU A 20 11.86 -7.57 -2.99
C GLU A 20 12.47 -7.32 -4.37
N SER A 21 12.83 -6.05 -4.65
CA SER A 21 13.50 -5.69 -5.90
C SER A 21 14.81 -6.46 -6.11
N ARG A 22 15.59 -6.70 -5.05
CA ARG A 22 16.81 -7.53 -5.13
C ARG A 22 16.49 -8.99 -5.41
N GLU A 23 15.46 -9.54 -4.79
CA GLU A 23 15.02 -10.92 -5.02
C GLU A 23 14.49 -11.11 -6.46
N ILE A 24 13.83 -10.09 -7.02
CA ILE A 24 13.43 -10.05 -8.43
C ILE A 24 14.65 -10.04 -9.35
N LEU A 25 15.61 -9.15 -9.08
CA LEU A 25 16.83 -9.02 -9.89
C LEU A 25 17.68 -10.29 -9.87
N SER A 26 17.74 -10.99 -8.74
CA SER A 26 18.46 -12.26 -8.63
C SER A 26 17.72 -13.44 -9.25
N GLY A 27 16.49 -13.23 -9.74
CA GLY A 27 15.65 -14.26 -10.34
C GLY A 27 14.99 -15.21 -9.33
N ASN A 28 15.06 -14.90 -8.03
CA ASN A 28 14.42 -15.70 -6.98
C ASN A 28 12.91 -15.45 -6.93
N THR A 29 12.48 -14.23 -7.28
CA THR A 29 11.08 -13.84 -7.36
C THR A 29 10.73 -13.46 -8.80
N PRO A 30 9.70 -14.05 -9.42
CA PRO A 30 9.29 -13.67 -10.76
C PRO A 30 8.64 -12.28 -10.74
N ALA A 31 9.12 -11.38 -11.60
CA ALA A 31 8.51 -10.06 -11.79
C ALA A 31 7.24 -10.16 -12.65
N ARG A 32 6.22 -9.33 -12.36
CA ARG A 32 5.09 -9.11 -13.27
C ARG A 32 5.62 -8.53 -14.59
N ARG A 33 5.08 -9.00 -15.72
CA ARG A 33 5.46 -8.54 -17.05
C ARG A 33 4.24 -8.02 -17.78
N TYR A 34 4.40 -6.87 -18.41
CA TYR A 34 3.34 -6.19 -19.14
C TYR A 34 3.76 -6.00 -20.58
N ARG A 35 2.79 -6.11 -21.49
CA ARG A 35 3.00 -5.88 -22.92
C ARG A 35 2.98 -4.39 -23.27
N SER A 36 2.42 -3.55 -22.40
CA SER A 36 2.38 -2.10 -22.55
C SER A 36 2.26 -1.39 -21.21
N ALA A 37 2.61 -0.11 -21.16
CA ALA A 37 2.38 0.72 -19.98
C ALA A 37 0.88 0.79 -19.61
N GLY A 38 -0.02 0.80 -20.61
CA GLY A 38 -1.46 0.83 -20.37
C GLY A 38 -2.00 -0.42 -19.68
N GLU A 39 -1.34 -1.57 -19.83
CA GLU A 39 -1.72 -2.79 -19.11
C GLU A 39 -1.37 -2.69 -17.63
N LEU A 40 -0.18 -2.16 -17.30
CA LEU A 40 0.26 -1.90 -15.93
C LEU A 40 -0.69 -0.94 -15.21
N PHE A 41 -1.03 0.19 -15.82
CA PHE A 41 -1.90 1.18 -15.18
C PHE A 41 -3.31 0.66 -14.93
N ARG A 42 -3.87 -0.17 -15.84
CA ARG A 42 -5.19 -0.78 -15.62
C ARG A 42 -5.24 -1.70 -14.41
N GLU A 43 -4.15 -2.43 -14.14
CA GLU A 43 -4.05 -3.28 -12.95
C GLU A 43 -3.97 -2.43 -11.68
N LEU A 44 -3.14 -1.38 -11.68
CA LEU A 44 -3.04 -0.44 -10.54
C LEU A 44 -4.37 0.25 -10.25
N ASP A 45 -5.07 0.74 -11.28
CA ASP A 45 -6.40 1.36 -11.14
C ASP A 45 -7.43 0.36 -10.57
N ALA A 46 -7.26 -0.94 -10.84
CA ALA A 46 -8.12 -1.98 -10.29
C ALA A 46 -7.78 -2.26 -8.81
N GLU A 47 -6.51 -2.33 -8.45
CA GLU A 47 -6.04 -2.48 -7.06
C GLU A 47 -6.50 -1.30 -6.18
N GLU A 48 -6.42 -0.07 -6.66
CA GLU A 48 -6.89 1.14 -5.95
C GLU A 48 -8.39 1.07 -5.63
N LYS A 49 -9.21 0.72 -6.63
CA LYS A 49 -10.68 0.58 -6.45
C LYS A 49 -11.04 -0.50 -5.44
N VAL A 50 -10.24 -1.55 -5.36
CA VAL A 50 -10.41 -2.62 -4.37
C VAL A 50 -10.09 -2.09 -2.97
N ILE A 51 -9.01 -1.33 -2.80
CA ILE A 51 -8.65 -0.70 -1.52
C ILE A 51 -9.76 0.25 -1.05
N ASP A 52 -10.31 1.07 -1.95
CA ASP A 52 -11.41 1.98 -1.65
C ASP A 52 -12.71 1.25 -1.27
N ALA A 53 -13.00 0.13 -1.91
CA ALA A 53 -14.14 -0.72 -1.58
C ALA A 53 -14.01 -1.30 -0.15
N PHE A 54 -12.83 -1.79 0.22
CA PHE A 54 -12.57 -2.30 1.58
C PHE A 54 -12.54 -1.19 2.64
N ALA A 55 -12.08 0.02 2.30
CA ALA A 55 -12.14 1.18 3.19
C ALA A 55 -13.58 1.61 3.50
N CYS A 56 -14.53 1.38 2.57
CA CYS A 56 -15.94 1.66 2.80
C CYS A 56 -16.62 0.66 3.77
N ASP A 57 -16.15 -0.58 3.87
CA ASP A 57 -16.70 -1.56 4.82
C ASP A 57 -16.32 -1.27 6.29
N ASN A 58 -15.20 -0.59 6.54
CA ASN A 58 -14.81 -0.16 7.89
C ASN A 58 -15.64 1.01 8.46
N ARG A 59 -16.54 1.63 7.68
CA ARG A 59 -17.53 2.61 8.18
C ARG A 59 -18.76 1.97 8.81
N ARG A 60 -18.83 0.64 8.87
CA ARG A 60 -19.91 -0.12 9.52
C ARG A 60 -19.53 -0.55 10.93
N ILE A 61 -18.88 0.32 11.72
CA ILE A 61 -18.80 0.11 13.18
C ILE A 61 -20.24 0.13 13.70
N PRO A 62 -20.78 -0.94 14.31
CA PRO A 62 -22.12 -0.92 14.84
C PRO A 62 -22.19 0.12 15.98
N GLU A 63 -23.15 1.04 15.92
CA GLU A 63 -23.43 2.14 16.87
C GLU A 63 -23.59 1.72 18.36
N ARG A 64 -23.45 0.43 18.68
CA ARG A 64 -23.59 -0.11 20.04
C ARG A 64 -22.51 0.38 21.01
N LEU A 65 -21.40 0.95 20.55
CA LEU A 65 -20.35 1.52 21.43
C LEU A 65 -20.56 3.00 21.82
N GLN A 66 -21.56 3.70 21.28
CA GLN A 66 -21.80 5.12 21.59
C GLN A 66 -22.66 5.34 22.87
N LYS A 67 -23.37 4.32 23.36
CA LYS A 67 -24.37 4.50 24.44
C LYS A 67 -23.80 4.68 25.86
N ASN A 68 -22.52 4.37 26.10
CA ASN A 68 -21.94 4.42 27.45
C ASN A 68 -21.24 5.74 27.82
N LYS A 69 -21.18 6.74 26.92
CA LYS A 69 -20.59 8.05 27.24
C LYS A 69 -21.58 9.09 27.79
N LYS A 70 -22.90 8.88 27.65
CA LYS A 70 -23.93 9.83 28.09
C LYS A 70 -24.46 9.61 29.51
N ALA A 71 -23.95 8.63 30.25
CA ALA A 71 -24.42 8.30 31.60
C ALA A 71 -23.49 8.79 32.73
N ARG A 72 -22.57 9.74 32.47
CA ARG A 72 -21.63 10.30 33.48
C ARG A 72 -21.58 11.83 33.46
N LEU A 73 -22.74 12.48 33.33
CA LEU A 73 -22.94 13.88 33.69
C LEU A 73 -24.06 13.96 34.72
#